data_AF-W2BXX4-F1
#
_entry.id   AF-W2BXX4-F1
#
_cell.length_a   1.000
_cell.length_b   1.000
_cell.length_c   1.000
_cell.angle_alpha   90.00
_cell.angle_beta   90.00
_cell.angle_gamma   90.00
#
_symmetry.space_group_name_H-M   'P 1'
#
loop_
_entity.id
_entity.type
_entity.pdbx_description
1 polymer ?
#
loop_
_entity_poly.entity_id
_entity_poly.type
_entity_poly.pdbx_seq_one_letter_code
_entity_poly.pdbx_strand_id
1 'polypeptide(L)'
;MKRIGAMLSAILVIVMMTGVMSFGAENFKIDKTFPEDGTKNTIKDNMCVKVFFSKEVGNDASKKANRNAFKITDSSGKEFPSIIAYDKKNPKYALILVDTTKVKTVGKGKYVLQDDTEYTCTISKDFVDNNGNSLGKDEKITFKTINQSRNTMIYMVMMALLFGGMIIFSIRQSRKSHEEEGKEKEATFNPYKEAKKTGKSVEEVMAKHEKEVARKKANKIQLPVEEKEKNNTSVYKVSGPRPISAAGSTYKTGRKAIAEAKKAAEEERKRELKANNYAKAPKKAKATTRKSSGKSKRRR
;
A
#
# COMPACT_ATOMS: atom_id res chain seq x y z
N MET A 1 53.97 -40.21 -44.28
CA MET A 1 54.61 -39.96 -42.97
C MET A 1 54.65 -38.49 -42.55
N LYS A 2 55.03 -37.53 -43.42
CA LYS A 2 55.18 -36.11 -43.04
C LYS A 2 53.90 -35.42 -42.53
N ARG A 3 52.71 -35.79 -43.02
CA ARG A 3 51.41 -35.20 -42.60
C ARG A 3 50.88 -35.75 -41.27
N ILE A 4 51.19 -37.01 -40.95
CA ILE A 4 50.77 -37.66 -39.69
C ILE A 4 51.62 -37.14 -38.53
N GLY A 5 52.93 -36.94 -38.74
CA GLY A 5 53.81 -36.31 -37.76
C GLY A 5 53.41 -34.87 -37.45
N ALA A 6 53.03 -34.08 -38.46
CA ALA A 6 52.54 -32.71 -38.26
C ALA A 6 51.18 -32.65 -37.53
N MET A 7 50.31 -33.64 -37.75
CA MET A 7 49.03 -33.74 -37.05
C MET A 7 49.22 -34.13 -35.58
N LEU A 8 50.13 -35.08 -35.29
CA LEU A 8 50.50 -35.46 -33.93
C LEU A 8 51.18 -34.32 -33.19
N SER A 9 52.07 -33.54 -33.84
CA SER A 9 52.67 -32.37 -33.21
C SER A 9 51.64 -31.26 -32.95
N ALA A 10 50.68 -31.06 -33.84
CA ALA A 10 49.60 -30.08 -33.63
C ALA A 10 48.69 -30.49 -32.47
N ILE A 11 48.34 -31.77 -32.35
CA ILE A 11 47.57 -32.29 -31.22
C ILE A 11 48.38 -32.16 -29.92
N LEU A 12 49.68 -32.47 -29.94
CA LEU A 12 50.55 -32.31 -28.77
C LEU A 12 50.64 -30.84 -28.34
N VAL A 13 50.75 -29.90 -29.29
CA VAL A 13 50.75 -28.45 -29.00
C VAL A 13 49.40 -27.99 -28.46
N ILE A 14 48.28 -28.49 -28.99
CA ILE A 14 46.94 -28.17 -28.45
C ILE A 14 46.79 -28.75 -27.03
N VAL A 15 47.21 -29.99 -26.79
CA VAL A 15 47.17 -30.63 -25.47
C VAL A 15 48.08 -29.90 -24.49
N MET A 16 49.28 -29.47 -24.92
CA MET A 16 50.18 -28.66 -24.10
C MET A 16 49.62 -27.25 -23.85
N MET A 17 48.96 -26.61 -24.83
CA MET A 17 48.28 -25.33 -24.65
C MET A 17 47.04 -25.43 -23.75
N THR A 18 46.33 -26.56 -23.74
CA THR A 18 45.24 -26.82 -22.79
C THR A 18 45.73 -27.29 -21.43
N GLY A 19 46.93 -27.86 -21.36
CA GLY A 19 47.54 -28.44 -20.15
C GLY A 19 48.24 -27.43 -19.23
N VAL A 20 48.46 -26.18 -19.67
CA VAL A 20 49.07 -25.14 -18.82
C VAL A 20 48.11 -24.60 -17.74
N MET A 21 46.85 -25.04 -17.69
CA MET A 21 45.86 -24.57 -16.71
C MET A 21 45.75 -25.44 -15.44
N SER A 22 46.77 -26.23 -15.09
CA SER A 22 46.78 -27.00 -13.83
C SER A 22 48.13 -26.99 -13.11
N PHE A 23 48.81 -25.84 -13.10
CA PHE A 23 49.95 -25.61 -12.23
C PHE A 23 49.71 -24.40 -11.35
N GLY A 24 49.64 -24.62 -10.03
CA GLY A 24 49.70 -23.55 -9.04
C GLY A 24 48.81 -23.78 -7.84
N ALA A 25 49.30 -24.55 -6.87
CA ALA A 25 48.78 -24.63 -5.52
C ALA A 25 48.98 -23.30 -4.76
N GLU A 26 48.33 -22.23 -5.22
CA GLU A 26 48.02 -21.07 -4.41
C GLU A 26 46.51 -21.04 -4.22
N ASN A 27 46.04 -21.13 -2.98
CA ASN A 27 44.63 -21.24 -2.63
C ASN A 27 43.85 -19.97 -3.00
N PHE A 28 43.54 -19.79 -4.29
CA PHE A 28 42.58 -18.82 -4.76
C PHE A 28 41.19 -19.26 -4.31
N LYS A 29 40.57 -18.44 -3.47
CA LYS A 29 39.30 -18.73 -2.82
C LYS A 29 38.52 -17.43 -2.66
N ILE A 30 37.23 -17.57 -2.43
CA ILE A 30 36.38 -16.47 -1.98
C ILE A 30 36.47 -16.43 -0.46
N ASP A 31 36.87 -15.27 0.07
CA ASP A 31 36.98 -15.03 1.51
C ASP A 31 35.63 -14.61 2.09
N LYS A 32 34.88 -13.78 1.36
CA LYS A 32 33.58 -13.28 1.82
C LYS A 32 32.68 -12.89 0.66
N THR A 33 31.38 -13.08 0.86
CA THR A 33 30.34 -12.59 -0.05
C THR A 33 29.32 -11.75 0.70
N PHE A 34 28.72 -10.79 -0.01
CA PHE A 34 27.50 -10.12 0.45
C PHE A 34 26.50 -10.02 -0.70
N PRO A 35 25.26 -10.50 -0.54
CA PRO A 35 24.73 -11.22 0.62
C PRO A 35 25.51 -12.50 0.95
N GLU A 36 25.51 -12.90 2.23
CA GLU A 36 26.05 -14.20 2.66
C GLU A 36 25.10 -15.31 2.19
N ASP A 37 25.59 -16.52 2.02
CA ASP A 37 24.78 -17.64 1.55
C ASP A 37 23.59 -17.91 2.51
N GLY A 38 22.39 -18.05 1.96
CA GLY A 38 21.14 -18.22 2.71
C GLY A 38 20.52 -16.91 3.24
N THR A 39 21.08 -15.74 2.92
CA THR A 39 20.54 -14.44 3.39
C THR A 39 19.11 -14.22 2.91
N LYS A 40 18.23 -13.79 3.82
CA LYS A 40 16.82 -13.47 3.53
C LYS A 40 16.58 -11.95 3.55
N ASN A 41 15.47 -11.52 2.96
CA ASN A 41 15.01 -10.12 2.93
C ASN A 41 15.96 -9.16 2.20
N THR A 42 16.59 -9.62 1.12
CA THR A 42 17.41 -8.75 0.26
C THR A 42 16.53 -7.86 -0.64
N ILE A 43 17.03 -6.68 -1.00
CA ILE A 43 16.31 -5.73 -1.85
C ILE A 43 16.62 -6.03 -3.32
N LYS A 44 15.59 -6.25 -4.14
CA LYS A 44 15.74 -6.54 -5.57
C LYS A 44 16.23 -5.37 -6.42
N ASP A 45 15.98 -4.13 -5.98
CA ASP A 45 16.19 -2.92 -6.81
C ASP A 45 17.67 -2.63 -7.09
N ASN A 46 18.57 -3.11 -6.24
CA ASN A 46 20.03 -3.02 -6.41
C ASN A 46 20.67 -4.40 -6.20
N MET A 47 20.13 -5.42 -6.85
CA MET A 47 20.61 -6.78 -6.70
C MET A 47 22.07 -6.87 -7.17
N CYS A 48 22.97 -7.02 -6.20
CA CYS A 48 24.40 -7.15 -6.42
C CYS A 48 24.98 -8.16 -5.42
N VAL A 49 25.97 -8.92 -5.88
CA VAL A 49 26.76 -9.81 -5.05
C VAL A 49 28.17 -9.24 -5.00
N LYS A 50 28.54 -8.77 -3.82
CA LYS A 50 29.89 -8.35 -3.49
C LYS A 50 30.71 -9.59 -3.20
N VAL A 51 31.86 -9.72 -3.85
CA VAL A 51 32.75 -10.86 -3.70
C VAL A 51 34.13 -10.35 -3.31
N PHE A 52 34.65 -10.87 -2.20
CA PHE A 52 36.00 -10.63 -1.71
C PHE A 52 36.80 -11.90 -1.93
N PHE A 53 37.89 -11.79 -2.67
CA PHE A 53 38.76 -12.90 -3.03
C PHE A 53 40.04 -12.88 -2.20
N SER A 54 40.67 -14.04 -2.04
CA SER A 54 41.98 -14.15 -1.38
C SER A 54 43.12 -13.49 -2.19
N LYS A 55 42.98 -13.47 -3.52
CA LYS A 55 43.94 -12.94 -4.50
C LYS A 55 43.33 -11.84 -5.36
N GLU A 56 44.20 -11.11 -6.06
CA GLU A 56 43.80 -10.00 -6.92
C GLU A 56 43.16 -10.49 -8.21
N VAL A 57 42.12 -9.77 -8.64
CA VAL A 57 41.30 -10.04 -9.82
C VAL A 57 41.09 -8.75 -10.61
N GLY A 58 40.79 -8.85 -11.90
CA GLY A 58 40.36 -7.70 -12.70
C GLY A 58 41.44 -7.01 -13.53
N ASN A 59 42.60 -7.63 -13.74
CA ASN A 59 43.50 -7.24 -14.85
C ASN A 59 42.86 -7.59 -16.22
N ASP A 60 43.45 -7.13 -17.32
CA ASP A 60 42.85 -7.29 -18.65
C ASP A 60 42.74 -8.76 -19.10
N ALA A 61 43.63 -9.62 -18.62
CA ALA A 61 43.60 -11.06 -18.89
C ALA A 61 42.46 -11.75 -18.14
N SER A 62 42.40 -11.60 -16.81
CA SER A 62 41.34 -12.17 -15.97
C SER A 62 39.97 -11.62 -16.34
N LYS A 63 39.85 -10.32 -16.68
CA LYS A 63 38.61 -9.72 -17.19
C LYS A 63 38.10 -10.38 -18.47
N LYS A 64 38.98 -10.88 -19.33
CA LYS A 64 38.59 -11.57 -20.57
C LYS A 64 38.19 -13.01 -20.28
N ALA A 65 38.95 -13.70 -19.43
CA ALA A 65 38.66 -15.08 -19.03
C ALA A 65 37.34 -15.18 -18.23
N ASN A 66 37.09 -14.25 -17.30
CA ASN A 66 35.99 -14.33 -16.35
C ASN A 66 34.64 -13.83 -16.87
N ARG A 67 34.54 -13.35 -18.12
CA ARG A 67 33.30 -12.71 -18.63
C ARG A 67 32.06 -13.59 -18.50
N ASN A 68 32.24 -14.91 -18.63
CA ASN A 68 31.17 -15.89 -18.58
C ASN A 68 31.31 -16.85 -17.38
N ALA A 69 32.24 -16.58 -16.45
CA ALA A 69 32.52 -17.44 -15.30
C ALA A 69 31.56 -17.18 -14.11
N PHE A 70 30.47 -16.45 -14.33
CA PHE A 70 29.48 -16.14 -13.31
C PHE A 70 28.08 -16.07 -13.93
N LYS A 71 27.07 -16.38 -13.13
CA LYS A 71 25.66 -16.24 -13.52
C LYS A 71 24.76 -16.06 -12.32
N ILE A 72 23.66 -15.34 -12.52
CA ILE A 72 22.58 -15.20 -11.55
C ILE A 72 21.35 -15.91 -12.10
N THR A 73 20.79 -16.81 -11.29
CA THR A 73 19.61 -17.61 -11.62
C THR A 73 18.53 -17.43 -10.57
N ASP A 74 17.26 -17.61 -10.93
CA ASP A 74 16.19 -17.80 -9.96
C ASP A 74 16.00 -19.29 -9.59
N SER A 75 15.07 -19.56 -8.68
CA SER A 75 14.66 -20.92 -8.29
C SER A 75 14.12 -21.78 -9.44
N SER A 76 13.69 -21.18 -10.56
CA SER A 76 13.26 -21.90 -11.76
C SER A 76 14.41 -22.23 -12.72
N GLY A 77 15.62 -21.78 -12.41
CA GLY A 77 16.81 -21.93 -13.26
C GLY A 77 16.90 -20.88 -14.36
N LYS A 78 16.08 -19.82 -14.32
CA LYS A 78 16.11 -18.75 -15.31
C LYS A 78 17.33 -17.85 -15.09
N GLU A 79 18.18 -17.76 -16.10
CA GLU A 79 19.37 -16.92 -16.07
C GLU A 79 19.04 -15.45 -16.34
N PHE A 80 19.60 -14.56 -15.52
CA PHE A 80 19.48 -13.11 -15.66
C PHE A 80 20.77 -12.54 -16.27
N PRO A 81 20.66 -11.62 -17.25
CA PRO A 81 21.81 -10.89 -17.75
C PRO A 81 22.58 -10.23 -16.60
N SER A 82 23.86 -10.57 -16.46
CA SER A 82 24.72 -10.10 -15.39
C SER A 82 26.04 -9.54 -15.91
N ILE A 83 26.61 -8.60 -15.18
CA ILE A 83 27.91 -7.97 -15.44
C ILE A 83 28.77 -8.05 -14.19
N ILE A 84 30.08 -8.09 -14.37
CA ILE A 84 31.05 -8.01 -13.27
C ILE A 84 31.80 -6.69 -13.35
N ALA A 85 31.87 -5.99 -12.22
CA ALA A 85 32.63 -4.75 -12.06
C ALA A 85 33.77 -5.00 -11.08
N TYR A 86 34.98 -4.59 -11.46
CA TYR A 86 36.19 -4.71 -10.65
C TYR A 86 36.58 -3.34 -10.12
N ASP A 87 37.04 -3.27 -8.87
CA ASP A 87 37.52 -2.02 -8.27
C ASP A 87 39.03 -1.87 -8.53
N LYS A 88 39.43 -0.69 -9.03
CA LYS A 88 40.85 -0.36 -9.25
C LYS A 88 41.60 -0.11 -7.94
N LYS A 89 40.91 0.34 -6.89
CA LYS A 89 41.51 0.63 -5.58
C LYS A 89 41.61 -0.61 -4.71
N ASN A 90 40.67 -1.54 -4.88
CA ASN A 90 40.60 -2.80 -4.14
C ASN A 90 40.66 -3.98 -5.13
N PRO A 91 41.85 -4.42 -5.56
CA PRO A 91 42.00 -5.43 -6.60
C PRO A 91 41.51 -6.82 -6.16
N LYS A 92 41.26 -7.05 -4.87
CA LYS A 92 40.68 -8.30 -4.33
C LYS A 92 39.15 -8.30 -4.28
N TYR A 93 38.50 -7.27 -4.84
CA TYR A 93 37.07 -7.06 -4.73
C TYR A 93 36.41 -6.97 -6.10
N ALA A 94 35.29 -7.67 -6.26
CA ALA A 94 34.43 -7.54 -7.43
C ALA A 94 32.95 -7.46 -7.04
N LEU A 95 32.19 -6.83 -7.93
CA LEU A 95 30.75 -6.68 -7.86
C LEU A 95 30.11 -7.41 -9.02
N ILE A 96 29.35 -8.47 -8.73
CA ILE A 96 28.51 -9.13 -9.72
C ILE A 96 27.13 -8.47 -9.64
N LEU A 97 26.70 -7.87 -10.74
CA LEU A 97 25.48 -7.08 -10.84
C LEU A 97 24.57 -7.71 -11.90
N VAL A 98 23.26 -7.59 -11.72
CA VAL A 98 22.34 -7.73 -12.86
C VAL A 98 22.46 -6.52 -13.78
N ASP A 99 22.39 -6.75 -15.08
CA ASP A 99 22.42 -5.71 -16.10
C ASP A 99 21.08 -4.96 -16.11
N THR A 100 21.01 -3.84 -15.37
CA THR A 100 19.82 -3.01 -15.23
C THR A 100 19.34 -2.38 -16.54
N THR A 101 20.15 -2.41 -17.61
CA THR A 101 19.70 -1.99 -18.95
C THR A 101 18.77 -3.02 -19.60
N LYS A 102 18.89 -4.30 -19.21
CA LYS A 102 18.11 -5.42 -19.75
C LYS A 102 17.11 -5.99 -18.75
N VAL A 103 17.38 -5.87 -17.47
CA VAL A 103 16.61 -6.42 -16.37
C VAL A 103 15.80 -5.31 -15.71
N LYS A 104 14.49 -5.52 -15.56
CA LYS A 104 13.58 -4.60 -14.87
C LYS A 104 13.28 -5.11 -13.46
N THR A 105 13.00 -4.19 -12.54
CA THR A 105 12.58 -4.52 -11.16
C THR A 105 11.05 -4.41 -10.98
N VAL A 106 10.37 -3.74 -11.92
CA VAL A 106 8.93 -3.49 -11.91
C VAL A 106 8.33 -3.73 -13.30
N GLY A 107 7.11 -4.25 -13.32
CA GLY A 107 6.32 -4.42 -14.54
C GLY A 107 6.39 -5.82 -15.14
N LYS A 108 6.09 -5.93 -16.43
CA LYS A 108 6.10 -7.19 -17.18
C LYS A 108 7.22 -7.16 -18.24
N GLY A 109 7.87 -8.29 -18.45
CA GLY A 109 8.95 -8.43 -19.41
C GLY A 109 9.67 -9.76 -19.31
N LYS A 110 10.61 -9.99 -20.23
CA LYS A 110 11.41 -11.22 -20.27
C LYS A 110 12.27 -11.37 -19.02
N TYR A 111 12.96 -10.30 -18.61
CA TYR A 111 13.79 -10.29 -17.41
C TYR A 111 13.22 -9.29 -16.41
N VAL A 112 12.44 -9.79 -15.46
CA VAL A 112 11.87 -9.01 -14.37
C VAL A 112 12.23 -9.69 -13.06
N LEU A 113 12.84 -8.95 -12.15
CA LEU A 113 13.11 -9.41 -10.79
C LEU A 113 11.83 -9.40 -9.97
N GLN A 114 11.57 -10.51 -9.31
CA GLN A 114 10.42 -10.73 -8.45
C GLN A 114 10.79 -10.61 -6.97
N ASP A 115 9.79 -10.16 -6.20
CA ASP A 115 9.80 -10.19 -4.75
C ASP A 115 9.61 -11.63 -4.24
N ASP A 116 9.97 -11.88 -2.98
CA ASP A 116 9.80 -13.20 -2.32
C ASP A 116 10.42 -14.38 -3.10
N THR A 117 11.45 -14.10 -3.89
CA THR A 117 12.05 -15.07 -4.82
C THR A 117 13.49 -15.33 -4.40
N GLU A 118 13.89 -16.60 -4.49
CA GLU A 118 15.25 -17.03 -4.22
C GLU A 118 16.09 -16.94 -5.49
N TYR A 119 17.24 -16.28 -5.38
CA TYR A 119 18.22 -16.15 -6.44
C TYR A 119 19.51 -16.81 -6.02
N THR A 120 20.19 -17.42 -6.99
CA THR A 120 21.50 -18.05 -6.80
C THR A 120 22.51 -17.38 -7.72
N CYS A 121 23.54 -16.79 -7.13
CA CYS A 121 24.74 -16.38 -7.84
C CYS A 121 25.71 -17.56 -7.87
N THR A 122 26.03 -18.05 -9.06
CA THR A 122 27.03 -19.11 -9.26
C THR A 122 28.30 -18.50 -9.83
N ILE A 123 29.42 -18.76 -9.19
CA ILE A 123 30.77 -18.44 -9.67
C ILE A 123 31.43 -19.76 -10.05
N SER A 124 31.87 -19.87 -11.30
CA SER A 124 32.46 -21.11 -11.84
C SER A 124 33.81 -21.40 -11.21
N LYS A 125 34.15 -22.68 -11.08
CA LYS A 125 35.50 -23.17 -10.80
C LYS A 125 36.56 -22.61 -11.76
N ASP A 126 36.15 -22.27 -12.99
CA ASP A 126 37.02 -21.75 -14.04
C ASP A 126 37.29 -20.23 -13.89
N PHE A 127 36.74 -19.59 -12.85
CA PHE A 127 37.05 -18.20 -12.55
C PHE A 127 38.54 -18.08 -12.17
N VAL A 128 39.27 -17.19 -12.84
CA VAL A 128 40.72 -17.03 -12.67
C VAL A 128 41.10 -15.72 -11.98
N ASP A 129 42.17 -15.75 -11.20
CA ASP A 129 42.81 -14.56 -10.64
C ASP A 129 43.70 -13.83 -11.68
N ASN A 130 44.36 -12.76 -11.26
CA ASN A 130 45.28 -12.00 -12.10
C ASN A 130 46.51 -12.80 -12.56
N ASN A 131 46.87 -13.84 -11.82
CA ASN A 131 48.03 -14.70 -12.08
C ASN A 131 47.66 -15.94 -12.91
N GLY A 132 46.37 -16.16 -13.19
CA GLY A 132 45.87 -17.30 -13.95
C GLY A 132 45.47 -18.50 -13.09
N ASN A 133 45.48 -18.39 -11.76
CA ASN A 133 45.02 -19.46 -10.87
C ASN A 133 43.49 -19.56 -10.89
N SER A 134 42.96 -20.76 -11.09
CA SER A 134 41.52 -21.02 -11.09
C SER A 134 40.95 -21.19 -9.68
N LEU A 135 39.66 -20.85 -9.47
CA LEU A 135 38.95 -21.03 -8.21
C LEU A 135 38.82 -22.51 -7.80
N GLY A 136 38.82 -23.42 -8.78
CA GLY A 136 38.91 -24.87 -8.58
C GLY A 136 37.61 -25.55 -8.13
N LYS A 137 36.62 -24.79 -7.66
CA LYS A 137 35.27 -25.27 -7.33
C LYS A 137 34.20 -24.24 -7.67
N ASP A 138 33.01 -24.73 -7.99
CA ASP A 138 31.84 -23.87 -8.18
C ASP A 138 31.37 -23.36 -6.82
N GLU A 139 31.19 -22.05 -6.71
CA GLU A 139 30.66 -21.43 -5.51
C GLU A 139 29.26 -20.89 -5.78
N LYS A 140 28.31 -21.28 -4.93
CA LYS A 140 26.90 -20.89 -5.05
C LYS A 140 26.53 -20.04 -3.85
N ILE A 141 26.01 -18.85 -4.11
CA ILE A 141 25.50 -17.94 -3.09
C ILE A 141 24.00 -17.78 -3.32
N THR A 142 23.21 -18.32 -2.41
CA THR A 142 21.75 -18.23 -2.39
C THR A 142 21.30 -17.05 -1.55
N PHE A 143 20.32 -16.30 -2.02
CA PHE A 143 19.70 -15.24 -1.26
C PHE A 143 18.26 -15.00 -1.69
N LYS A 144 17.41 -14.65 -0.73
CA LYS A 144 15.98 -14.46 -0.94
C LYS A 144 15.59 -12.99 -0.89
N THR A 145 14.84 -12.52 -1.88
CA THR A 145 14.32 -11.15 -1.92
C THR A 145 13.18 -10.94 -0.94
N ILE A 146 13.05 -9.72 -0.42
CA ILE A 146 11.97 -9.35 0.49
C ILE A 146 10.61 -9.39 -0.22
N ASN A 147 9.57 -9.81 0.50
CA ASN A 147 8.20 -9.69 0.01
C ASN A 147 7.69 -8.25 0.24
N GLN A 148 7.97 -7.34 -0.69
CA GLN A 148 7.55 -5.94 -0.59
C GLN A 148 6.03 -5.80 -0.50
N SER A 149 5.26 -6.56 -1.30
CA SER A 149 3.80 -6.49 -1.32
C SER A 149 3.19 -6.79 0.06
N ARG A 150 3.66 -7.84 0.74
CA ARG A 150 3.22 -8.16 2.10
C ARG A 150 3.62 -7.08 3.10
N ASN A 151 4.84 -6.55 2.99
CA ASN A 151 5.31 -5.51 3.91
C ASN A 151 4.51 -4.21 3.74
N THR A 152 4.28 -3.78 2.50
CA THR A 152 3.44 -2.62 2.18
C THR A 152 2.00 -2.83 2.64
N MET A 153 1.42 -4.02 2.44
CA MET A 153 0.08 -4.35 2.94
C MET A 153 -0.01 -4.17 4.46
N ILE A 154 0.96 -4.68 5.21
CA ILE A 154 0.98 -4.56 6.67
C ILE A 154 1.01 -3.08 7.08
N TYR A 155 1.86 -2.27 6.46
CA TYR A 155 1.91 -0.83 6.73
C TYR A 155 0.60 -0.12 6.36
N MET A 156 -0.03 -0.47 5.24
CA MET A 156 -1.33 0.10 4.85
C MET A 156 -2.44 -0.27 5.84
N VAL A 157 -2.47 -1.50 6.35
CA VAL A 157 -3.45 -1.93 7.36
C VAL A 157 -3.24 -1.18 8.67
N MET A 158 -1.99 -1.06 9.14
CA MET A 158 -1.68 -0.31 10.36
C MET A 158 -2.06 1.17 10.20
N MET A 159 -1.79 1.77 9.04
CA MET A 159 -2.16 3.15 8.77
C MET A 159 -3.69 3.32 8.70
N ALA A 160 -4.41 2.38 8.09
CA ALA A 160 -5.87 2.38 8.04
C ALA A 160 -6.51 2.24 9.44
N LEU A 161 -5.91 1.47 10.35
CA LEU A 161 -6.37 1.36 11.73
C LEU A 161 -6.18 2.66 12.50
N LEU A 162 -5.02 3.32 12.37
CA LEU A 162 -4.75 4.61 13.01
C LEU A 162 -5.66 5.72 12.47
N PHE A 163 -5.74 5.86 11.14
CA PHE A 163 -6.58 6.88 10.50
C PHE A 163 -8.07 6.60 10.68
N GLY A 164 -8.47 5.33 10.57
CA GLY A 164 -9.84 4.89 10.84
C GLY A 164 -10.25 5.12 12.30
N GLY A 165 -9.35 4.85 13.24
CA GLY A 165 -9.54 5.15 14.66
C GLY A 165 -9.74 6.64 14.92
N MET A 166 -8.88 7.49 14.33
CA MET A 166 -9.02 8.95 14.42
C MET A 166 -10.31 9.47 13.77
N ILE A 167 -10.70 8.96 12.61
CA ILE A 167 -11.95 9.35 11.94
C ILE A 167 -13.16 8.96 12.79
N ILE A 168 -13.23 7.73 13.32
CA ILE A 168 -14.34 7.28 14.16
C ILE A 168 -14.39 8.06 15.47
N PHE A 169 -13.23 8.30 16.10
CA PHE A 169 -13.12 9.12 17.31
C PHE A 169 -13.53 10.57 17.06
N SER A 170 -13.09 11.16 15.95
CA SER A 170 -13.45 12.52 15.52
C SER A 170 -14.93 12.65 15.17
N ILE A 171 -15.55 11.66 14.48
CA ILE A 171 -17.00 11.63 14.23
C ILE A 171 -17.77 11.52 15.55
N ARG A 172 -17.32 10.71 16.50
CA ARG A 172 -17.98 10.57 17.80
C ARG A 172 -17.81 11.82 18.66
N GLN A 173 -16.66 12.47 18.60
CA GLN A 173 -16.38 13.72 19.31
C GLN A 173 -17.14 14.91 18.70
N SER A 174 -17.21 15.00 17.37
CA SER A 174 -18.01 16.03 16.67
C SER A 174 -19.51 15.83 16.86
N ARG A 175 -20.00 14.59 16.93
CA ARG A 175 -21.39 14.30 17.31
C ARG A 175 -21.67 14.67 18.77
N LYS A 176 -20.74 14.40 19.70
CA LYS A 176 -20.86 14.85 21.09
C LYS A 176 -20.82 16.38 21.22
N SER A 177 -19.96 17.06 20.48
CA SER A 177 -19.94 18.53 20.49
C SER A 177 -21.20 19.12 19.86
N HIS A 178 -21.76 18.51 18.81
CA HIS A 178 -23.06 18.92 18.27
C HIS A 178 -24.26 18.58 19.17
N GLU A 179 -24.19 17.50 19.95
CA GLU A 179 -25.23 17.10 20.90
C GLU A 179 -25.16 17.92 22.21
N GLU A 180 -23.97 18.43 22.57
CA GLU A 180 -23.78 19.45 23.61
C GLU A 180 -24.16 20.87 23.14
N GLU A 181 -23.97 21.21 21.87
CA GLU A 181 -24.46 22.47 21.28
C GLU A 181 -25.97 22.46 20.98
N GLY A 182 -26.58 21.28 20.81
CA GLY A 182 -28.02 21.09 20.55
C GLY A 182 -28.91 21.04 21.80
N LYS A 183 -28.32 20.99 23.00
CA LYS A 183 -29.03 21.36 24.23
C LYS A 183 -29.11 22.87 24.25
N GLU A 184 -30.23 23.40 23.75
CA GLU A 184 -30.62 24.80 23.91
C GLU A 184 -30.24 25.24 25.34
N LYS A 185 -29.31 26.19 25.44
CA LYS A 185 -29.21 27.00 26.65
C LYS A 185 -30.59 27.60 26.81
N GLU A 186 -31.39 27.08 27.73
CA GLU A 186 -32.64 27.72 28.15
C GLU A 186 -32.30 29.18 28.33
N ALA A 187 -32.86 30.04 27.47
CA ALA A 187 -32.50 31.45 27.46
C ALA A 187 -32.76 31.98 28.87
N THR A 188 -31.67 32.29 29.59
CA THR A 188 -31.75 32.80 30.96
C THR A 188 -32.69 34.00 30.94
N PHE A 189 -33.82 33.85 31.64
CA PHE A 189 -34.86 34.86 31.74
C PHE A 189 -34.22 36.19 32.17
N ASN A 190 -34.33 37.20 31.30
CA ASN A 190 -33.79 38.53 31.58
C ASN A 190 -34.96 39.48 31.87
N PRO A 191 -35.27 39.76 33.16
CA PRO A 191 -36.49 40.44 33.59
C PRO A 191 -36.65 41.83 32.96
N TYR A 192 -35.53 42.53 32.74
CA TYR A 192 -35.53 43.90 32.22
C TYR A 192 -35.85 43.98 30.73
N LYS A 193 -35.50 42.95 29.94
CA LYS A 193 -35.86 42.91 28.51
C LYS A 193 -37.34 42.59 28.30
N GLU A 194 -37.91 41.75 29.16
CA GLU A 194 -39.32 41.39 29.06
C GLU A 194 -40.24 42.50 29.58
N ALA A 195 -39.86 43.20 30.66
CA ALA A 195 -40.54 44.39 31.14
C ALA A 195 -40.60 45.50 30.07
N LYS A 196 -39.50 45.74 29.35
CA LYS A 196 -39.45 46.75 28.28
C LYS A 196 -40.28 46.37 27.04
N LYS A 197 -40.43 45.07 26.75
CA LYS A 197 -41.27 44.59 25.63
C LYS A 197 -42.76 44.53 25.97
N THR A 198 -43.09 44.29 27.24
CA THR A 198 -44.48 44.10 27.70
C THR A 198 -45.09 45.36 28.34
N GLY A 199 -44.27 46.40 28.60
CA GLY A 199 -44.71 47.66 29.18
C GLY A 199 -45.10 47.59 30.66
N LYS A 200 -44.71 46.52 31.36
CA LYS A 200 -45.05 46.26 32.78
C LYS A 200 -43.82 46.42 33.67
N SER A 201 -44.03 46.64 34.97
CA SER A 201 -42.92 46.79 35.92
C SER A 201 -42.16 45.47 36.10
N VAL A 202 -40.87 45.58 36.40
CA VAL A 202 -39.93 44.44 36.50
C VAL A 202 -40.37 43.43 37.57
N GLU A 203 -40.99 43.91 38.65
CA GLU A 203 -41.48 43.08 39.76
C GLU A 203 -42.65 42.18 39.35
N GLU A 204 -43.55 42.66 38.49
CA GLU A 204 -44.71 41.88 38.03
C GLU A 204 -44.29 40.76 37.05
N VAL A 205 -43.23 41.02 36.28
CA VAL A 205 -42.63 40.08 35.32
C VAL A 205 -41.87 38.96 36.07
N MET A 206 -41.16 39.31 37.15
CA MET A 206 -40.51 38.33 38.02
C MET A 206 -41.53 37.47 38.77
N ALA A 207 -42.59 38.05 39.34
CA ALA A 207 -43.61 37.29 40.07
C ALA A 207 -44.39 36.31 39.17
N LYS A 208 -44.62 36.66 37.90
CA LYS A 208 -45.23 35.76 36.92
C LYS A 208 -44.30 34.63 36.51
N HIS A 209 -43.03 34.93 36.30
CA HIS A 209 -42.01 33.93 35.99
C HIS A 209 -41.79 32.97 37.17
N GLU A 210 -41.75 33.46 38.41
CA GLU A 210 -41.65 32.62 39.61
C GLU A 210 -42.86 31.70 39.78
N LYS A 211 -44.08 32.20 39.53
CA LYS A 211 -45.30 31.37 39.56
C LYS A 211 -45.30 30.29 38.46
N GLU A 212 -44.78 30.57 37.27
CA GLU A 212 -44.63 29.55 36.22
C GLU A 212 -43.53 28.53 36.53
N VAL A 213 -42.40 28.97 37.07
CA VAL A 213 -41.31 28.08 37.50
C VAL A 213 -41.77 27.18 38.63
N ALA A 214 -42.54 27.70 39.60
CA ALA A 214 -43.11 26.92 40.69
C ALA A 214 -44.12 25.88 40.19
N ARG A 215 -45.01 26.23 39.25
CA ARG A 215 -45.92 25.26 38.61
C ARG A 215 -45.17 24.17 37.84
N LYS A 216 -44.11 24.52 37.10
CA LYS A 216 -43.28 23.55 36.38
C LYS A 216 -42.51 22.62 37.33
N LYS A 217 -42.03 23.12 38.46
CA LYS A 217 -41.38 22.31 39.50
C LYS A 217 -42.36 21.37 40.19
N ALA A 218 -43.57 21.84 40.52
CA ALA A 218 -44.61 20.99 41.12
C ALA A 218 -45.05 19.84 40.20
N ASN A 219 -45.17 20.08 38.90
CA ASN A 219 -45.48 19.02 37.92
C ASN A 219 -44.33 18.04 37.68
N LYS A 220 -43.07 18.43 37.90
CA LYS A 220 -41.90 17.53 37.80
C LYS A 220 -41.75 16.59 39.00
N ILE A 221 -42.20 17.00 40.19
CA ILE A 221 -42.10 16.19 41.42
C ILE A 221 -43.15 15.06 41.46
N GLN A 222 -44.27 15.19 40.72
CA GLN A 222 -45.33 14.18 40.67
C GLN A 222 -45.08 13.02 39.69
N LEU A 223 -44.00 13.05 38.90
CA LEU A 223 -43.60 11.91 38.06
C LEU A 223 -42.62 11.05 38.86
N PRO A 224 -42.99 9.82 39.28
CA PRO A 224 -42.07 8.95 39.99
C PRO A 224 -40.90 8.60 39.07
N VAL A 225 -39.69 8.86 39.57
CA VAL A 225 -38.43 8.44 38.96
C VAL A 225 -38.35 6.92 39.10
N GLU A 226 -38.74 6.17 38.07
CA GLU A 226 -38.35 4.75 37.97
C GLU A 226 -36.83 4.67 37.75
N GLU A 227 -36.10 4.41 38.82
CA GLU A 227 -34.74 3.88 38.75
C GLU A 227 -34.78 2.53 38.01
N LYS A 228 -34.34 2.52 36.75
CA LYS A 228 -34.15 1.26 36.03
C LYS A 228 -32.82 0.65 36.43
N GLU A 229 -32.94 -0.26 37.40
CA GLU A 229 -31.99 -1.32 37.70
C GLU A 229 -31.46 -1.98 36.42
N LYS A 230 -30.15 -2.24 36.43
CA LYS A 230 -29.45 -2.97 35.38
C LYS A 230 -29.85 -4.44 35.41
N ASN A 231 -30.92 -4.80 34.71
CA ASN A 231 -31.24 -6.19 34.42
C ASN A 231 -30.58 -6.63 33.11
N ASN A 232 -29.52 -7.43 33.26
CA ASN A 232 -28.92 -8.23 32.21
C ASN A 232 -29.91 -9.33 31.76
N THR A 233 -30.86 -8.98 30.91
CA THR A 233 -31.66 -9.97 30.18
C THR A 233 -31.09 -10.08 28.77
N SER A 234 -30.69 -11.28 28.39
CA SER A 234 -30.18 -11.66 27.08
C SER A 234 -31.20 -11.36 25.96
N VAL A 235 -31.19 -10.13 25.45
CA VAL A 235 -31.98 -9.74 24.27
C VAL A 235 -31.24 -10.20 23.01
N TYR A 236 -31.74 -11.26 22.37
CA TYR A 236 -31.27 -11.65 21.05
C TYR A 236 -31.69 -10.61 20.00
N LYS A 237 -30.73 -10.13 19.20
CA LYS A 237 -31.01 -9.25 18.06
C LYS A 237 -31.78 -10.02 17.00
N VAL A 238 -33.04 -9.65 16.76
CA VAL A 238 -33.84 -10.15 15.64
C VAL A 238 -33.58 -9.27 14.42
N SER A 239 -33.45 -9.87 13.22
CA SER A 239 -33.05 -9.16 11.98
C SER A 239 -34.09 -8.18 11.42
N GLY A 240 -35.25 -8.03 12.07
CA GLY A 240 -36.30 -7.10 11.67
C GLY A 240 -37.68 -7.49 12.22
N PRO A 241 -38.64 -6.56 12.20
CA PRO A 241 -40.01 -6.83 12.64
C PRO A 241 -40.65 -7.88 11.72
N ARG A 242 -41.04 -9.05 12.27
CA ARG A 242 -41.80 -10.05 11.51
C ARG A 242 -43.26 -9.60 11.39
N PRO A 243 -43.86 -9.62 10.18
CA PRO A 243 -45.26 -9.29 10.01
C PRO A 243 -46.15 -10.33 10.69
N ILE A 244 -47.27 -9.89 11.26
CA ILE A 244 -48.23 -10.72 12.01
C ILE A 244 -48.79 -11.88 11.16
N SER A 245 -48.75 -11.76 9.82
CA SER A 245 -49.10 -12.83 8.88
C SER A 245 -48.17 -14.05 8.94
N ALA A 246 -46.92 -13.90 9.38
CA ALA A 246 -45.97 -15.01 9.53
C ALA A 246 -46.29 -15.90 10.75
N ALA A 247 -47.13 -15.45 11.67
CA ALA A 247 -47.58 -16.18 12.85
C ALA A 247 -49.00 -16.77 12.69
N GLY A 248 -49.54 -16.84 11.46
CA GLY A 248 -50.83 -17.48 11.17
C GLY A 248 -52.08 -16.69 11.57
N SER A 249 -51.93 -15.43 12.01
CA SER A 249 -53.06 -14.58 12.43
C SER A 249 -53.70 -13.86 11.23
N THR A 250 -55.00 -14.09 11.03
CA THR A 250 -55.80 -13.59 9.90
C THR A 250 -56.68 -12.38 10.24
N TYR A 251 -56.26 -11.52 11.18
CA TYR A 251 -57.00 -10.27 11.42
C TYR A 251 -56.76 -9.25 10.29
N LYS A 252 -57.71 -9.21 9.34
CA LYS A 252 -57.78 -8.17 8.29
C LYS A 252 -58.25 -6.86 8.90
N THR A 253 -57.32 -6.02 9.37
CA THR A 253 -57.62 -4.61 9.61
C THR A 253 -57.36 -3.84 8.31
N GLY A 254 -58.36 -3.08 7.85
CA GLY A 254 -58.32 -2.27 6.60
C GLY A 254 -57.21 -1.21 6.54
N ARG A 255 -56.35 -1.12 7.56
CA ARG A 255 -55.16 -0.26 7.62
C ARG A 255 -54.12 -0.62 6.56
N LYS A 256 -54.03 -1.89 6.13
CA LYS A 256 -53.13 -2.28 5.02
C LYS A 256 -53.52 -1.61 3.70
N ALA A 257 -54.81 -1.60 3.36
CA ALA A 257 -55.29 -0.94 2.14
C ALA A 257 -55.03 0.57 2.18
N ILE A 258 -55.18 1.22 3.34
CA ILE A 258 -54.91 2.66 3.51
C ILE A 258 -53.40 2.95 3.39
N ALA A 259 -52.54 2.08 3.94
CA ALA A 259 -51.09 2.24 3.84
C ALA A 259 -50.56 2.01 2.42
N GLU A 260 -51.16 1.08 1.69
CA GLU A 260 -50.82 0.77 0.29
C GLU A 260 -51.28 1.88 -0.65
N ALA A 261 -52.50 2.42 -0.44
CA ALA A 261 -52.99 3.60 -1.16
C ALA A 261 -52.10 4.84 -0.93
N LYS A 262 -51.62 5.07 0.30
CA LYS A 262 -50.68 6.17 0.59
C LYS A 262 -49.32 5.98 -0.09
N LYS A 263 -48.81 4.76 -0.17
CA LYS A 263 -47.55 4.46 -0.87
C LYS A 263 -47.69 4.63 -2.39
N ALA A 264 -48.80 4.19 -2.97
CA ALA A 264 -49.08 4.39 -4.39
C ALA A 264 -49.15 5.88 -4.74
N ALA A 265 -49.86 6.69 -3.94
CA ALA A 265 -49.95 8.13 -4.13
C ALA A 265 -48.58 8.84 -4.01
N GLU A 266 -47.71 8.39 -3.10
CA GLU A 266 -46.36 8.97 -2.95
C GLU A 266 -45.42 8.60 -4.11
N GLU A 267 -45.57 7.39 -4.68
CA GLU A 267 -44.84 6.99 -5.87
C GLU A 267 -45.28 7.74 -7.13
N GLU A 268 -46.59 7.97 -7.29
CA GLU A 268 -47.10 8.81 -8.39
C GLU A 268 -46.57 10.25 -8.27
N ARG A 269 -46.59 10.85 -7.07
CA ARG A 269 -45.99 12.17 -6.84
C ARG A 269 -44.51 12.23 -7.19
N LYS A 270 -43.76 11.16 -6.89
CA LYS A 270 -42.33 11.04 -7.26
C LYS A 270 -42.12 10.88 -8.76
N ARG A 271 -43.04 10.21 -9.47
CA ARG A 271 -43.00 10.07 -10.94
C ARG A 271 -43.31 11.40 -11.62
N GLU A 272 -44.30 12.16 -11.13
CA GLU A 272 -44.61 13.51 -11.62
C GLU A 272 -43.44 14.48 -11.42
N LEU A 273 -42.80 14.45 -10.24
CA LEU A 273 -41.61 15.27 -9.96
C LEU A 273 -40.41 14.90 -10.85
N LYS A 274 -40.28 13.63 -11.25
CA LYS A 274 -39.24 13.19 -12.20
C LYS A 274 -39.57 13.61 -13.64
N ALA A 275 -40.83 13.58 -14.04
CA ALA A 275 -41.28 14.03 -15.35
C ALA A 275 -41.09 15.54 -15.53
N ASN A 276 -41.43 16.34 -14.51
CA ASN A 276 -41.29 17.80 -14.55
C ASN A 276 -39.83 18.28 -14.49
N ASN A 277 -38.92 17.50 -13.90
CA ASN A 277 -37.49 17.85 -13.86
C ASN A 277 -36.74 17.56 -15.17
N TYR A 278 -37.33 16.84 -16.13
CA TYR A 278 -36.67 16.49 -17.40
C TYR A 278 -36.74 17.60 -18.47
N ALA A 279 -37.46 18.70 -18.24
CA ALA A 279 -37.69 19.75 -19.24
C ALA A 279 -36.86 21.04 -19.07
N LYS A 280 -35.95 21.15 -18.07
CA LYS A 280 -35.16 22.38 -17.86
C LYS A 280 -33.68 22.12 -17.59
N ALA A 281 -32.95 21.66 -18.61
CA ALA A 281 -31.49 21.80 -18.64
C ALA A 281 -31.02 22.14 -20.07
N PRO A 282 -30.79 23.43 -20.41
CA PRO A 282 -30.23 23.78 -21.70
C PRO A 282 -28.75 23.37 -21.79
N LYS A 283 -28.42 22.64 -22.87
CA LYS A 283 -27.07 22.21 -23.25
C LYS A 283 -26.14 23.43 -23.40
N LYS A 284 -25.07 23.53 -22.60
CA LYS A 284 -24.02 24.53 -22.80
C LYS A 284 -23.14 24.17 -24.00
N ALA A 285 -23.06 25.09 -24.96
CA ALA A 285 -22.23 25.03 -26.15
C ALA A 285 -20.73 25.11 -25.82
N LYS A 286 -19.92 24.32 -26.55
CA LYS A 286 -18.45 24.34 -26.54
C LYS A 286 -17.94 25.67 -27.11
N ALA A 287 -17.17 26.43 -26.33
CA ALA A 287 -16.38 27.55 -26.82
C ALA A 287 -14.91 27.10 -27.01
N THR A 288 -14.49 27.07 -28.28
CA THR A 288 -13.11 26.87 -28.74
C THR A 288 -12.33 28.17 -28.61
N THR A 289 -11.27 28.21 -27.80
CA THR A 289 -10.27 29.30 -27.82
C THR A 289 -8.94 28.78 -28.36
N ARG A 290 -8.64 29.19 -29.60
CA ARG A 290 -7.31 29.17 -30.22
C ARG A 290 -6.41 30.17 -29.48
N LYS A 291 -5.24 29.72 -29.01
CA LYS A 291 -4.13 30.61 -28.60
C LYS A 291 -3.33 31.01 -29.83
N SER A 292 -3.36 32.28 -30.19
CA SER A 292 -2.41 32.91 -31.13
C SER A 292 -1.24 33.53 -30.38
N SER A 293 -0.05 33.37 -30.98
CA SER A 293 1.18 34.18 -30.92
C SER A 293 1.05 35.57 -30.24
N GLY A 294 1.99 36.05 -29.41
CA GLY A 294 3.43 36.12 -29.65
C GLY A 294 3.83 37.57 -29.96
N LYS A 295 4.90 38.06 -29.32
CA LYS A 295 5.57 39.37 -29.49
C LYS A 295 4.87 40.62 -28.92
N SER A 296 5.36 41.10 -27.77
CA SER A 296 5.39 42.53 -27.45
C SER A 296 6.84 42.97 -27.26
N LYS A 297 7.27 43.87 -28.14
CA LYS A 297 8.55 44.57 -28.12
C LYS A 297 8.21 46.06 -28.25
N ARG A 298 8.76 46.85 -27.32
CA ARG A 298 9.15 48.27 -27.42
C ARG A 298 8.14 49.41 -27.16
N ARG A 299 8.71 50.39 -26.44
CA ARG A 299 8.47 51.86 -26.38
C ARG A 299 7.28 52.26 -25.49
N ARG A 300 7.49 53.07 -24.46
CA ARG A 300 8.13 54.40 -24.41
C ARG A 300 8.92 54.61 -23.13
#